data_AF-A0A2V6HBB6-F1
#
_entry.id   AF-A0A2V6HBB6-F1
#
_cell.length_a   1.000
_cell.length_b   1.000
_cell.length_c   1.000
_cell.angle_alpha   90.00
_cell.angle_beta   90.00
_cell.angle_gamma   90.00
#
_symmetry.space_group_name_H-M   'P 1'
#
loop_
_entity.id
_entity.type
_entity.pdbx_description
1 polymer ?
#
loop_
_entity_poly.entity_id
_entity_poly.type
_entity_poly.pdbx_seq_one_letter_code
_entity_poly.pdbx_strand_id
1 'polypeptide(L)' 'MQKLEAAGAFDSKILHPGDVRDPESFKVRRGKVGGYREYLSAEDQAFAGSALAKLDARFGY' A
#
# COMPACT_ATOMS: atom_id res chain seq x y z
N MET A 1 -3.27 -12.39 -10.67
CA MET A 1 -3.36 -12.06 -9.23
C MET A 1 -4.59 -11.21 -8.91
N GLN A 2 -4.74 -10.01 -9.47
CA GLN A 2 -5.92 -9.16 -9.23
C GLN A 2 -7.27 -9.83 -9.58
N LYS A 3 -7.32 -10.59 -10.70
CA LYS A 3 -8.48 -11.40 -11.10
C LYS A 3 -8.82 -12.55 -10.12
N LEU A 4 -7.87 -13.01 -9.30
CA LEU A 4 -8.09 -14.07 -8.30
C LEU A 4 -8.63 -13.52 -6.98
N GLU A 5 -8.26 -12.28 -6.60
CA GLU A 5 -8.88 -11.57 -5.48
C GLU A 5 -10.34 -11.19 -5.78
N ALA A 6 -10.63 -10.70 -7.00
CA ALA A 6 -11.98 -10.35 -7.43
C ALA A 6 -12.91 -11.57 -7.58
N ALA A 7 -12.35 -12.75 -7.88
CA ALA A 7 -13.08 -14.00 -8.01
C ALA A 7 -13.34 -14.71 -6.67
N GLY A 8 -12.91 -14.15 -5.53
CA GLY A 8 -13.14 -14.75 -4.21
C GLY A 8 -12.47 -16.11 -4.02
N ALA A 9 -11.42 -16.42 -4.78
CA ALA A 9 -10.77 -17.74 -4.81
C ALA A 9 -10.00 -18.12 -3.52
N PHE A 10 -10.14 -17.32 -2.47
CA PHE A 10 -9.53 -17.57 -1.17
C PHE A 10 -10.64 -17.57 -0.10
N ASP A 11 -10.80 -18.71 0.58
CA ASP A 11 -11.76 -18.94 1.69
C ASP A 11 -11.58 -18.02 2.90
N SER A 12 -10.56 -17.16 2.88
CA SER A 12 -10.25 -16.21 3.94
C SER A 12 -10.74 -14.80 3.60
N LYS A 13 -11.62 -14.26 4.45
CA LYS A 13 -12.08 -12.86 4.42
C LYS A 13 -10.94 -11.83 4.45
N ILE A 14 -9.71 -12.23 4.81
CA ILE A 14 -8.51 -11.36 4.79
C ILE A 14 -8.20 -10.85 3.39
N LEU A 15 -8.60 -11.55 2.32
CA LEU A 15 -8.24 -11.23 0.94
C LEU A 15 -9.33 -10.50 0.14
N HIS A 16 -10.48 -10.21 0.76
CA HIS A 16 -11.52 -9.43 0.09
C HIS A 16 -11.13 -7.94 0.07
N PRO A 17 -11.26 -7.25 -1.09
CA PRO A 17 -11.13 -5.79 -1.16
C PRO A 17 -12.27 -5.12 -0.36
N GLY A 18 -11.98 -4.01 0.32
CA GLY A 18 -12.97 -3.28 1.12
C GLY A 18 -14.14 -2.73 0.29
N ASP A 19 -13.85 -2.15 -0.88
CA ASP A 19 -14.84 -1.84 -1.93
C ASP A 19 -14.36 -2.45 -3.27
N VAL A 20 -15.16 -3.34 -3.86
CA VAL A 20 -14.83 -4.01 -5.13
C VAL A 20 -14.80 -3.03 -6.32
N ARG A 21 -15.46 -1.87 -6.20
CA ARG A 21 -15.51 -0.85 -7.25
C ARG A 21 -14.34 0.11 -7.20
N ASP A 22 -13.58 0.10 -6.10
CA ASP A 22 -12.37 0.89 -5.98
C ASP A 22 -11.16 0.02 -6.35
N PRO A 23 -10.51 0.26 -7.50
CA PRO A 23 -9.30 -0.49 -7.89
C PRO A 23 -8.14 -0.30 -6.91
N GLU A 24 -8.17 0.72 -6.06
CA GLU A 24 -7.23 0.92 -4.95
C GLU A 24 -7.59 0.08 -3.72
N SER A 25 -8.78 -0.50 -3.61
CA SER A 25 -9.13 -1.35 -2.46
C SER A 25 -8.56 -2.77 -2.56
N PHE A 26 -8.00 -3.14 -3.72
CA PHE A 26 -7.29 -4.41 -3.92
C PHE A 26 -5.88 -4.35 -3.32
N LYS A 27 -5.32 -5.48 -2.88
CA LYS A 27 -3.91 -5.52 -2.42
C LYS A 27 -2.95 -5.42 -3.59
N VAL A 28 -3.34 -6.00 -4.72
CA VAL A 28 -2.62 -5.88 -5.99
C VAL A 28 -3.14 -4.62 -6.70
N ARG A 29 -2.60 -3.45 -6.34
CA ARG A 29 -2.95 -2.14 -6.97
C ARG A 29 -2.11 -1.89 -8.23
N ARG A 30 -1.49 -0.71 -8.35
CA ARG A 30 -0.69 -0.29 -9.52
C ARG A 30 0.65 -1.02 -9.69
N GLY A 31 1.17 -1.69 -8.66
CA GLY A 31 2.50 -2.35 -8.74
C GLY A 31 3.66 -1.38 -9.00
N LYS A 32 3.51 -0.11 -8.65
CA LYS A 32 4.48 0.97 -8.92
C LYS A 32 5.25 1.33 -7.66
N VAL A 33 6.58 1.18 -7.69
CA VAL A 33 7.46 1.68 -6.64
C VAL A 33 7.40 3.22 -6.62
N GLY A 34 7.20 3.80 -5.43
CA GLY A 34 7.12 5.25 -5.27
C GLY A 34 5.74 5.87 -5.55
N GLY A 35 4.69 5.07 -5.73
CA GLY A 35 3.33 5.56 -5.97
C GLY A 35 2.77 6.46 -4.85
N TYR A 36 3.31 6.39 -3.63
CA TYR A 36 2.89 7.21 -2.48
C TYR A 36 2.93 8.71 -2.76
N ARG A 37 3.78 9.17 -3.67
CA ARG A 37 3.91 10.60 -4.04
C ARG A 37 2.67 11.17 -4.71
N GLU A 38 1.85 10.31 -5.31
CA GLU A 38 0.59 10.69 -5.95
C GLU A 38 -0.55 10.87 -4.92
N TYR A 39 -0.36 10.44 -3.68
CA TYR A 39 -1.36 10.47 -2.61
C TYR A 39 -0.97 11.35 -1.42
N LEU A 40 0.33 11.44 -1.12
CA LEU A 40 0.84 12.21 0.00
C LEU A 40 1.26 13.61 -0.43
N SER A 41 0.89 14.60 0.37
CA SER A 41 1.36 15.97 0.18
C SER A 41 2.87 16.07 0.35
N ALA A 42 3.49 17.14 -0.16
CA ALA A 42 4.93 17.35 0.04
C ALA A 42 5.32 17.44 1.52
N GLU A 43 4.43 17.97 2.37
CA GLU A 43 4.63 18.07 3.80
C GLU A 43 4.63 16.69 4.48
N ASP A 44 3.67 15.83 4.13
CA ASP A 44 3.60 14.46 4.66
C ASP A 44 4.84 13.64 4.25
N GLN A 45 5.32 13.83 3.02
CA GLN A 45 6.54 13.18 2.54
C GLN A 45 7.77 13.63 3.32
N ALA A 46 7.89 14.94 3.61
CA ALA A 46 8.99 15.49 4.39
C ALA A 46 8.94 15.03 5.86
N PHE A 47 7.74 14.97 6.44
CA PHE A 47 7.52 14.44 7.78
C PHE A 47 7.94 12.97 7.87
N ALA A 48 7.47 12.13 6.95
CA ALA A 48 7.82 10.71 6.91
C ALA A 48 9.34 10.51 6.76
N GLY A 49 10.00 11.26 5.87
CA GLY A 49 11.46 11.20 5.75
C GLY A 49 12.18 11.58 7.03
N SER A 50 11.71 12.62 7.73
CA SER A 50 12.27 13.05 9.02
C SER A 50 12.04 12.01 10.13
N ALA A 51 10.93 11.27 10.08
CA ALA A 51 10.64 10.20 11.03
C ALA A 51 11.53 8.98 10.79
N LEU A 52 11.76 8.60 9.53
CA LEU A 52 12.66 7.50 9.15
C LEU A 52 14.10 7.76 9.62
N ALA A 53 14.57 9.01 9.55
CA ALA A 53 15.89 9.40 10.03
C ALA A 53 16.09 9.22 11.55
N LYS A 54 15.01 9.08 12.31
CA LYS A 54 15.06 8.83 13.77
C LYS A 54 15.02 7.35 14.13
N LEU A 55 14.83 6.46 13.14
CA LEU A 55 14.80 5.02 13.38
C LEU A 55 16.21 4.49 13.62
N ASP A 56 16.29 3.41 14.41
CA ASP A 56 17.57 2.79 14.73
C ASP A 56 18.18 2.12 13.48
N ALA A 57 19.39 2.56 13.11
CA ALA A 57 20.10 2.08 11.93
C ALA A 57 20.41 0.58 11.97
N ARG A 58 20.35 -0.07 13.15
CA ARG A 58 20.60 -1.50 13.33
C ARG A 58 19.65 -2.39 12.50
N PHE A 59 18.49 -1.88 12.12
CA PHE A 59 17.49 -2.65 11.35
C PHE A 59 17.62 -2.51 9.82
N GLY A 60 18.50 -1.63 9.30
CA GLY A 60 18.86 -1.56 7.88
C GLY A 60 17.73 -1.15 6.93
N TYR A 61 16.94 -0.14 7.31
CA TYR A 61 15.84 0.44 6.53
C TYR A 61 16.27 1.07 5.20
#